data_AF-A0A4P8VVP4-F1
#
_entry.id   AF-A0A4P8VVP4-F1
#
_cell.length_a   1.000
_cell.length_b   1.000
_cell.length_c   1.000
_cell.angle_alpha   90.00
_cell.angle_beta   90.00
_cell.angle_gamma   90.00
#
_symmetry.space_group_name_H-M   'P 1'
#
loop_
_entity.id
_entity.type
_entity.pdbx_description
1 polymer ?
#
loop_
_entity_poly.entity_id
_entity_poly.type
_entity_poly.pdbx_seq_one_letter_code
_entity_poly.pdbx_strand_id
1 'polypeptide(L)'
;MLSDIFSSFDDQNQVFFSTYLTMWIISFFIIIMLNMNFWVFTHNWSLLTGFINNIIFLQTSRTSGSALGGFYLILTALFSFIIFSNLTGLIPYVFSPTSHLLFSLSIAFPLWVSLIISSVFSSPKKVIGGLLPMGAPAVLNPFLVLIETVSILVRPLTLSVRLMANMSAGHIVLGLLSIYLEAAIFMSGMSILVLSAIQIMYTIFEVGISLIQAYIFCLLLTLYSDDHPHFDIFN
;
A
#
# COMPACT_ATOMS: atom_id res chain seq x y z
N MET A 1 -30.04 -3.57 -15.41
CA MET A 1 -28.83 -3.80 -16.24
C MET A 1 -28.19 -5.07 -15.71
N LEU A 2 -27.85 -6.04 -16.56
CA LEU A 2 -27.13 -7.23 -16.10
C LEU A 2 -25.82 -6.72 -15.47
N SER A 3 -25.65 -6.88 -14.16
CA SER A 3 -24.51 -6.32 -13.46
C SER A 3 -23.27 -7.14 -13.81
N ASP A 4 -22.49 -6.63 -14.76
CA ASP A 4 -21.16 -7.19 -15.04
C ASP A 4 -20.31 -7.15 -13.77
N ILE A 5 -19.37 -8.09 -13.62
CA ILE A 5 -18.48 -8.16 -12.44
C ILE A 5 -17.73 -6.83 -12.23
N PHE A 6 -17.43 -6.13 -13.33
CA PHE A 6 -16.76 -4.82 -13.30
C PHE A 6 -17.63 -3.67 -12.82
N SER A 7 -18.95 -3.84 -12.78
CA SER A 7 -19.86 -2.83 -12.23
C SER A 7 -19.63 -2.63 -10.72
N SER A 8 -18.96 -3.56 -10.02
CA SER A 8 -18.51 -3.37 -8.64
C SER A 8 -17.39 -2.33 -8.47
N PHE A 9 -16.66 -2.01 -9.54
CA PHE A 9 -15.61 -0.99 -9.55
C PHE A 9 -16.09 0.38 -10.06
N ASP A 10 -17.38 0.53 -10.34
CA ASP A 10 -17.95 1.82 -10.73
C ASP A 10 -18.50 2.54 -9.49
N ASP A 11 -17.90 3.68 -9.15
CA ASP A 11 -18.27 4.53 -8.02
C ASP A 11 -19.73 5.03 -8.13
N GLN A 12 -20.28 5.14 -9.35
CA GLN A 12 -21.65 5.60 -9.57
C GLN A 12 -22.69 4.49 -9.49
N ASN A 13 -22.30 3.25 -9.20
CA ASN A 13 -23.24 2.13 -9.15
C ASN A 13 -24.04 2.17 -7.85
N GLN A 14 -25.17 2.88 -7.86
CA GLN A 14 -26.08 2.99 -6.71
C GLN A 14 -26.86 1.69 -6.48
N VAL A 15 -26.17 0.69 -5.92
CA VAL A 15 -26.82 -0.49 -5.34
C VAL A 15 -27.57 -0.06 -4.08
N PHE A 16 -28.68 -0.72 -3.74
CA PHE A 16 -29.59 -0.42 -2.60
C PHE A 16 -28.91 -0.20 -1.24
N PHE A 17 -27.66 -0.68 -1.07
CA PHE A 17 -26.80 -0.50 0.12
C PHE A 17 -25.44 0.11 -0.24
N SER A 18 -25.36 1.02 -1.21
CA SER A 18 -24.10 1.66 -1.60
C SER A 18 -23.59 2.55 -0.47
N THR A 19 -22.54 2.11 0.20
CA THR A 19 -21.93 2.85 1.31
C THR A 19 -20.82 3.78 0.84
N TYR A 20 -21.09 4.69 -0.11
CA TYR A 20 -20.09 5.69 -0.54
C TYR A 20 -19.63 6.57 0.63
N LEU A 21 -20.56 6.93 1.53
CA LEU A 21 -20.28 7.78 2.68
C LEU A 21 -19.29 7.13 3.66
N THR A 22 -19.28 5.80 3.78
CA THR A 22 -18.38 5.12 4.71
C THR A 22 -16.94 5.31 4.28
N MET A 23 -16.63 5.37 2.99
CA MET A 23 -15.26 5.58 2.50
C MET A 23 -14.65 6.91 2.97
N TRP A 24 -15.41 7.99 2.88
CA TRP A 24 -14.97 9.30 3.39
C TRP A 24 -14.83 9.30 4.91
N ILE A 25 -15.82 8.74 5.62
CA ILE A 25 -15.79 8.64 7.09
C ILE A 25 -14.57 7.83 7.54
N ILE A 26 -14.24 6.74 6.85
CA ILE A 26 -13.09 5.88 7.15
C ILE A 26 -11.78 6.63 6.90
N SER A 27 -11.66 7.37 5.80
CA SER A 27 -10.45 8.16 5.53
C SER A 27 -10.17 9.20 6.62
N PHE A 28 -11.22 9.85 7.15
CA PHE A 28 -11.11 10.77 8.29
C PHE A 28 -10.87 10.04 9.62
N PHE A 29 -11.43 8.84 9.79
CA PHE A 29 -11.27 8.02 10.99
C PHE A 29 -9.81 7.59 11.22
N ILE A 30 -9.05 7.37 10.15
CA ILE A 30 -7.62 7.00 10.23
C ILE A 30 -6.80 8.12 10.89
N ILE A 31 -7.05 9.37 10.50
CA ILE A 31 -6.34 10.55 11.04
C ILE A 31 -6.67 10.72 12.52
N ILE A 32 -7.92 10.45 12.89
CA ILE A 32 -8.37 10.49 14.28
C ILE A 32 -7.68 9.39 15.08
N MET A 33 -7.66 8.15 14.58
CA MET A 33 -7.06 6.99 15.25
C MET A 33 -5.57 7.17 15.55
N LEU A 34 -4.81 7.82 14.66
CA LEU A 34 -3.40 8.12 14.88
C LEU A 34 -3.13 9.12 16.02
N ASN A 35 -4.11 9.98 16.33
CA ASN A 35 -3.98 11.06 17.32
C ASN A 35 -4.69 10.75 18.65
N MET A 36 -5.28 9.56 18.84
CA MET A 36 -6.04 9.21 20.05
C MET A 36 -5.15 8.81 21.25
N ASN A 37 -4.28 9.71 21.71
CA ASN A 37 -3.64 9.58 23.03
C ASN A 37 -4.06 10.73 23.96
N PHE A 38 -5.37 10.94 24.09
CA PHE A 38 -5.92 11.95 25.01
C PHE A 38 -5.91 11.51 26.47
N TRP A 39 -5.88 10.19 26.71
CA TRP A 39 -6.01 9.60 28.04
C TRP A 39 -4.64 9.15 28.55
N VAL A 40 -4.35 9.42 29.82
CA VAL A 40 -3.10 9.05 30.48
C VAL A 40 -2.96 7.52 30.60
N PHE A 41 -4.08 6.80 30.66
CA PHE A 41 -4.09 5.34 30.67
C PHE A 41 -4.15 4.78 29.25
N THR A 42 -3.39 3.72 29.00
CA THR A 42 -3.39 3.01 27.72
C THR A 42 -4.71 2.26 27.53
N HIS A 43 -5.45 2.61 26.48
CA HIS A 43 -6.62 1.86 26.02
C HIS A 43 -6.22 0.79 24.99
N ASN A 44 -7.10 -0.19 24.73
CA ASN A 44 -6.84 -1.22 23.72
C ASN A 44 -6.55 -0.64 22.33
N TRP A 45 -7.17 0.49 21.98
CA TRP A 45 -6.90 1.20 20.74
C TRP A 45 -5.51 1.84 20.70
N SER A 46 -5.06 2.46 21.80
CA SER A 46 -3.70 3.01 21.88
C SER A 46 -2.64 1.92 21.90
N LEU A 47 -2.97 0.73 22.41
CA LEU A 47 -2.12 -0.46 22.30
C LEU A 47 -1.98 -0.88 20.84
N LEU A 48 -3.09 -0.98 20.08
CA LEU A 48 -3.06 -1.33 18.66
C LEU A 48 -2.23 -0.33 17.84
N THR A 49 -2.45 0.97 18.01
CA THR A 49 -1.67 1.99 17.30
C THR A 49 -0.21 2.03 17.78
N GLY A 50 0.05 1.71 19.05
CA GLY A 50 1.39 1.51 19.60
C GLY A 50 2.13 0.33 18.95
N PHE A 51 1.46 -0.81 18.72
CA PHE A 51 2.05 -1.94 18.00
C PHE A 51 2.45 -1.57 16.57
N ILE A 52 1.55 -0.88 15.86
CA ILE A 52 1.80 -0.38 14.51
C ILE A 52 3.03 0.54 14.48
N ASN A 53 3.07 1.53 15.38
CA ASN A 53 4.18 2.46 15.49
C ASN A 53 5.50 1.75 15.81
N ASN A 54 5.49 0.75 16.71
CA ASN A 54 6.69 -0.01 17.07
C ASN A 54 7.26 -0.81 15.89
N ILE A 55 6.42 -1.44 15.07
CA ILE A 55 6.88 -2.18 13.87
C ILE A 55 7.64 -1.24 12.93
N ILE A 56 7.09 -0.06 12.68
CA ILE A 56 7.67 0.93 11.78
C ILE A 56 8.90 1.59 12.41
N PHE A 57 8.90 1.81 13.71
CA PHE A 57 10.06 2.31 14.44
C PHE A 57 11.23 1.33 14.35
N LEU A 58 10.98 0.02 14.52
CA LEU A 58 11.99 -1.02 14.35
C LEU A 58 12.51 -1.09 12.91
N GLN A 59 11.67 -0.80 11.93
CA GLN A 59 12.08 -0.80 10.52
C GLN A 59 12.91 0.43 10.16
N THR A 60 12.46 1.62 10.57
CA THR A 60 13.15 2.90 10.34
C THR A 60 14.46 3.03 11.12
N SER A 61 14.53 2.48 12.34
CA SER A 61 15.77 2.51 13.14
C SER A 61 16.87 1.60 12.58
N ARG A 62 16.52 0.60 11.77
CA ARG A 62 17.49 -0.27 11.08
C ARG A 62 18.05 0.34 9.80
N THR A 63 17.53 1.50 9.39
CA THR A 63 17.81 2.15 8.12
C THR A 63 18.28 3.60 8.36
N SER A 64 18.96 4.19 7.39
CA SER A 64 19.40 5.60 7.35
C SER A 64 18.23 6.59 7.48
N GLY A 65 17.00 6.11 7.25
CA GLY A 65 15.75 6.86 7.35
C GLY A 65 15.54 7.50 8.73
N SER A 66 16.20 7.02 9.78
CA SER A 66 16.21 7.65 11.11
C SER A 66 16.89 9.03 11.14
N ALA A 67 17.82 9.31 10.22
CA ALA A 67 18.49 10.62 10.13
C ALA A 67 17.63 11.70 9.45
N LEU A 68 16.61 11.28 8.69
CA LEU A 68 15.65 12.19 8.06
C LEU A 68 14.57 12.58 9.09
N GLY A 69 14.70 13.79 9.64
CA GLY A 69 13.74 14.33 10.60
C GLY A 69 12.30 14.27 10.07
N GLY A 70 11.42 13.58 10.80
CA GLY A 70 10.00 13.43 10.45
C GLY A 70 9.68 12.30 9.45
N PHE A 71 10.67 11.63 8.85
CA PHE A 71 10.41 10.50 7.93
C PHE A 71 9.67 9.36 8.62
N TYR A 72 10.04 9.06 9.86
CA TYR A 72 9.33 8.10 10.70
C TYR A 72 7.83 8.41 10.82
N LEU A 73 7.46 9.68 11.06
CA LEU A 73 6.07 10.09 11.24
C LEU A 73 5.26 9.95 9.93
N ILE A 74 5.89 10.28 8.80
CA ILE A 74 5.27 10.11 7.48
C ILE A 74 5.03 8.63 7.21
N LEU A 75 6.01 7.77 7.51
CA LEU A 75 5.91 6.34 7.28
C LEU A 75 4.84 5.69 8.19
N THR A 76 4.72 6.12 9.45
CA THR A 76 3.67 5.63 10.35
C THR A 76 2.27 6.02 9.90
N ALA A 77 2.09 7.28 9.47
CA ALA A 77 0.82 7.75 8.92
C ALA A 77 0.43 7.01 7.64
N LEU A 78 1.40 6.72 6.75
CA LEU A 78 1.14 6.00 5.51
C LEU A 78 0.79 4.53 5.72
N PHE A 79 1.56 3.84 6.56
CA PHE A 79 1.32 2.43 6.82
C PHE A 79 -0.07 2.20 7.40
N SER A 80 -0.43 2.99 8.41
CA SER A 80 -1.76 2.93 9.01
C SER A 80 -2.85 3.28 7.99
N PHE A 81 -2.65 4.32 7.18
CA PHE A 81 -3.59 4.69 6.12
C PHE A 81 -3.84 3.56 5.12
N ILE A 82 -2.78 2.90 4.65
CA ILE A 82 -2.89 1.81 3.67
C ILE A 82 -3.57 0.58 4.29
N ILE A 83 -3.23 0.21 5.54
CA ILE A 83 -3.87 -0.92 6.21
C ILE A 83 -5.36 -0.70 6.36
N PHE A 84 -5.76 0.45 6.92
CA PHE A 84 -7.17 0.70 7.18
C PHE A 84 -7.97 0.80 5.89
N SER A 85 -7.47 1.51 4.87
CA SER A 85 -8.15 1.60 3.57
C SER A 85 -8.32 0.23 2.90
N ASN A 86 -7.29 -0.63 2.94
CA ASN A 86 -7.39 -1.97 2.36
C ASN A 86 -8.35 -2.88 3.13
N LEU A 87 -8.28 -2.89 4.47
CA LEU A 87 -9.17 -3.72 5.29
C LEU A 87 -10.64 -3.30 5.13
N THR A 88 -10.91 -2.00 5.01
CA THR A 88 -12.28 -1.53 4.77
C THR A 88 -12.76 -1.81 3.36
N GLY A 89 -11.84 -1.86 2.38
CA GLY A 89 -12.16 -2.26 1.02
C GLY A 89 -12.69 -3.69 0.95
N LEU A 90 -12.21 -4.60 1.81
CA LEU A 90 -12.64 -6.00 1.83
C LEU A 90 -14.08 -6.20 2.36
N ILE A 91 -14.65 -5.20 3.04
CA ILE A 91 -16.00 -5.30 3.61
C ILE A 91 -17.01 -5.36 2.44
N PRO A 92 -17.98 -6.30 2.46
CA PRO A 92 -18.95 -6.41 1.39
C PRO A 92 -19.75 -5.11 1.23
N TYR A 93 -20.03 -4.74 -0.03
CA TYR A 93 -20.75 -3.52 -0.42
C TYR A 93 -20.05 -2.19 -0.13
N VAL A 94 -18.77 -2.22 0.23
CA VAL A 94 -17.95 -1.02 0.39
C VAL A 94 -17.01 -0.90 -0.82
N PHE A 95 -17.01 0.26 -1.48
CA PHE A 95 -16.23 0.48 -2.69
C PHE A 95 -14.75 0.73 -2.38
N SER A 96 -13.86 -0.20 -2.70
CA SER A 96 -12.43 -0.07 -2.39
C SER A 96 -11.70 0.95 -3.27
N PRO A 97 -11.30 2.15 -2.75
CA PRO A 97 -10.60 3.15 -3.56
C PRO A 97 -9.21 2.69 -3.97
N THR A 98 -8.59 1.78 -3.21
CA THR A 98 -7.26 1.22 -3.48
C THR A 98 -7.23 0.28 -4.69
N SER A 99 -8.40 -0.17 -5.17
CA SER A 99 -8.52 -0.93 -6.42
C SER A 99 -8.24 -0.08 -7.67
N HIS A 100 -8.34 1.25 -7.59
CA HIS A 100 -8.03 2.14 -8.70
C HIS A 100 -6.54 2.53 -8.72
N LEU A 101 -5.94 2.42 -9.91
CA LEU A 101 -4.54 2.79 -10.12
C LEU A 101 -4.28 4.26 -9.76
N LEU A 102 -5.23 5.15 -10.07
CA LEU A 102 -5.07 6.59 -9.84
C LEU A 102 -4.85 6.91 -8.35
N PHE A 103 -5.59 6.24 -7.47
CA PHE A 103 -5.48 6.45 -6.02
C PHE A 103 -4.16 5.90 -5.45
N SER A 104 -3.76 4.70 -5.86
CA SER A 104 -2.48 4.12 -5.41
C SER A 104 -1.26 4.87 -5.97
N LEU A 105 -1.36 5.42 -7.18
CA LEU A 105 -0.32 6.24 -7.79
C LEU A 105 -0.22 7.63 -7.13
N SER A 106 -1.34 8.25 -6.77
CA SER A 106 -1.35 9.58 -6.14
C SER A 106 -0.69 9.58 -4.76
N ILE A 107 -0.67 8.44 -4.06
CA ILE A 107 0.05 8.29 -2.78
C ILE A 107 1.53 7.99 -3.03
N ALA A 108 1.84 7.02 -3.90
CA ALA A 108 3.21 6.56 -4.10
C ALA A 108 4.10 7.57 -4.82
N PHE A 109 3.57 8.24 -5.85
CA PHE A 109 4.38 9.11 -6.71
C PHE A 109 4.92 10.34 -5.96
N PRO A 110 4.12 11.12 -5.19
CA PRO A 110 4.65 12.28 -4.45
C PRO A 110 5.68 11.90 -3.38
N LEU A 111 5.47 10.77 -2.69
CA LEU A 111 6.44 10.28 -1.69
C LEU A 111 7.77 9.89 -2.31
N TRP A 112 7.71 9.28 -3.48
CA TRP A 112 8.90 8.88 -4.19
C TRP A 112 9.66 10.10 -4.76
N VAL A 113 8.94 11.04 -5.38
CA VAL A 113 9.51 12.29 -5.88
C VAL A 113 10.12 13.11 -4.74
N SER A 114 9.47 13.18 -3.56
CA SER A 114 10.02 13.92 -2.42
C SER A 114 11.33 13.33 -1.90
N LEU A 115 11.49 12.01 -1.92
CA LEU A 115 12.73 11.34 -1.55
C LEU A 115 13.87 11.58 -2.57
N ILE A 116 13.57 11.63 -3.87
CA ILE A 116 14.56 12.03 -4.90
C ILE A 116 14.96 13.49 -4.73
N ILE A 117 13.99 14.38 -4.55
CA ILE A 117 14.26 15.79 -4.39
C ILE A 117 15.16 16.00 -3.15
N SER A 118 14.84 15.31 -2.04
CA SER A 118 15.66 15.30 -0.83
C SER A 118 17.09 14.81 -1.07
N SER A 119 17.28 13.74 -1.85
CA SER A 119 18.61 13.18 -2.14
C SER A 119 19.45 14.08 -3.03
N VAL A 120 18.84 14.71 -4.03
CA VAL A 120 19.52 15.67 -4.92
C VAL A 120 19.95 16.91 -4.14
N PHE A 121 19.12 17.39 -3.20
CA PHE A 121 19.48 18.53 -2.35
C PHE A 121 20.58 18.23 -1.33
N SER A 122 20.66 17.00 -0.78
CA SER A 122 21.70 16.66 0.18
C SER A 122 23.08 16.54 -0.47
N SER A 123 23.21 15.80 -1.58
CA SER A 123 24.49 15.63 -2.25
C SER A 123 24.35 15.20 -3.73
N PRO A 124 24.34 16.15 -4.68
CA PRO A 124 24.11 15.82 -6.10
C PRO A 124 25.23 14.93 -6.68
N LYS A 125 26.47 15.08 -6.21
CA LYS A 125 27.61 14.27 -6.66
C LYS A 125 27.48 12.79 -6.28
N LYS A 126 26.97 12.49 -5.09
CA LYS A 126 26.78 11.11 -4.62
C LYS A 126 25.58 10.46 -5.30
N VAL A 127 24.50 11.21 -5.54
CA VAL A 127 23.35 10.72 -6.32
C VAL A 127 23.76 10.36 -7.75
N ILE A 128 24.53 11.22 -8.42
CA ILE A 128 25.03 10.94 -9.77
C ILE A 128 26.04 9.77 -9.75
N GLY A 129 26.87 9.67 -8.71
CA GLY A 129 27.78 8.55 -8.51
C GLY A 129 27.07 7.21 -8.27
N GLY A 130 25.90 7.21 -7.60
CA GLY A 130 25.08 6.03 -7.36
C GLY A 130 24.43 5.46 -8.63
N LEU A 131 24.35 6.23 -9.71
CA LEU A 131 23.86 5.76 -11.01
C LEU A 131 24.85 4.82 -11.72
N LEU A 132 26.11 4.74 -11.28
CA LEU A 132 27.09 3.78 -11.78
C LEU A 132 27.67 2.90 -10.66
N PRO A 133 27.72 1.57 -10.84
CA PRO A 133 28.51 0.73 -9.97
C PRO A 133 30.00 1.03 -10.16
N MET A 134 30.74 1.09 -9.05
CA MET A 134 32.18 1.30 -9.06
C MET A 134 32.87 0.17 -9.83
N GLY A 135 33.60 0.51 -10.90
CA GLY A 135 34.39 -0.44 -11.69
C GLY A 135 33.80 -0.85 -13.05
N ALA A 136 32.72 -0.23 -13.51
CA ALA A 136 32.20 -0.50 -14.86
C ALA A 136 33.16 0.00 -15.98
N PRO A 137 33.36 -0.79 -17.06
CA PRO A 137 34.19 -0.37 -18.19
C PRO A 137 33.55 0.83 -18.92
N ALA A 138 34.38 1.84 -19.26
CA ALA A 138 33.94 3.14 -19.75
C ALA A 138 32.99 3.12 -20.97
N VAL A 139 33.05 2.07 -21.80
CA VAL A 139 32.19 1.90 -22.99
C VAL A 139 30.74 1.58 -22.61
N LEU A 140 30.51 0.87 -21.49
CA LEU A 140 29.17 0.42 -21.08
C LEU A 140 28.45 1.42 -20.16
N ASN A 141 29.18 2.39 -19.63
CA ASN A 141 28.68 3.42 -18.72
C ASN A 141 27.42 4.15 -19.20
N PRO A 142 27.31 4.68 -20.44
CA PRO A 142 26.12 5.41 -20.85
C PRO A 142 24.87 4.52 -20.93
N PHE A 143 25.02 3.24 -21.26
CA PHE A 143 23.91 2.30 -21.33
C PHE A 143 23.42 1.91 -19.93
N LEU A 144 24.33 1.70 -18.98
CA LEU A 144 23.98 1.36 -17.61
C LEU A 144 23.25 2.50 -16.89
N VAL A 145 23.66 3.75 -17.09
CA VAL A 145 22.95 4.92 -16.54
C VAL A 145 21.52 5.00 -17.07
N LEU A 146 21.31 4.71 -18.36
CA LEU A 146 19.97 4.71 -18.95
C LEU A 146 19.08 3.65 -18.29
N ILE A 147 19.59 2.43 -18.08
CA ILE A 147 18.84 1.38 -17.41
C ILE A 147 18.54 1.76 -15.96
N GLU A 148 19.51 2.31 -15.22
CA GLU A 148 19.31 2.69 -13.82
C GLU A 148 18.29 3.82 -13.69
N THR A 149 18.35 4.84 -14.56
CA THR A 149 17.33 5.91 -14.59
C THR A 149 15.92 5.39 -14.89
N VAL A 150 15.79 4.43 -15.80
CA VAL A 150 14.50 3.76 -16.07
C VAL A 150 14.06 2.91 -14.86
N SER A 151 14.96 2.17 -14.23
CA SER A 151 14.69 1.35 -13.02
C SER A 151 14.17 2.20 -11.86
N ILE A 152 14.81 3.35 -11.63
CA ILE A 152 14.40 4.37 -10.65
C ILE A 152 12.97 4.81 -10.96
N LEU A 153 12.65 5.23 -12.19
CA LEU A 153 11.30 5.68 -12.58
C LEU A 153 10.21 4.61 -12.49
N VAL A 154 10.53 3.35 -12.80
CA VAL A 154 9.57 2.23 -12.79
C VAL A 154 9.22 1.81 -11.35
N ARG A 155 10.09 2.07 -10.36
CA ARG A 155 9.91 1.67 -8.95
C ARG A 155 8.57 2.14 -8.33
N PRO A 156 8.19 3.44 -8.33
CA PRO A 156 6.90 3.87 -7.78
C PRO A 156 5.72 3.29 -8.54
N LEU A 157 5.84 3.12 -9.86
CA LEU A 157 4.79 2.53 -10.69
C LEU A 157 4.55 1.06 -10.32
N THR A 158 5.60 0.26 -10.15
CA THR A 158 5.47 -1.15 -9.74
C THR A 158 4.86 -1.28 -8.34
N LEU A 159 5.14 -0.34 -7.44
CA LEU A 159 4.59 -0.34 -6.10
C LEU A 159 3.07 -0.06 -6.10
N SER A 160 2.63 0.96 -6.85
CA SER A 160 1.21 1.29 -7.01
C SER A 160 0.44 0.17 -7.70
N VAL A 161 0.98 -0.38 -8.80
CA VAL A 161 0.36 -1.49 -9.53
C VAL A 161 0.23 -2.73 -8.63
N ARG A 162 1.20 -3.01 -7.77
CA ARG A 162 1.12 -4.15 -6.83
C ARG A 162 -0.05 -4.00 -5.86
N LEU A 163 -0.26 -2.81 -5.32
CA LEU A 163 -1.33 -2.55 -4.37
C LEU A 163 -2.70 -2.63 -5.05
N MET A 164 -2.81 -1.99 -6.22
CA MET A 164 -4.00 -2.03 -7.06
C MET A 164 -4.36 -3.45 -7.48
N ALA A 165 -3.40 -4.22 -8.00
CA ALA A 165 -3.62 -5.56 -8.53
C ALA A 165 -4.10 -6.52 -7.44
N ASN A 166 -3.50 -6.47 -6.24
CA ASN A 166 -3.91 -7.35 -5.15
C ASN A 166 -5.35 -7.06 -4.70
N MET A 167 -5.73 -5.79 -4.58
CA MET A 167 -7.10 -5.43 -4.17
C MET A 167 -8.12 -5.68 -5.28
N SER A 168 -7.82 -5.32 -6.54
CA SER A 168 -8.73 -5.54 -7.67
C SER A 168 -8.91 -7.02 -8.01
N ALA A 169 -7.84 -7.81 -8.07
CA ALA A 169 -7.94 -9.23 -8.33
C ALA A 169 -8.74 -9.95 -7.24
N GLY A 170 -8.54 -9.58 -5.97
CA GLY A 170 -9.31 -10.11 -4.86
C GLY A 170 -10.82 -9.88 -5.00
N HIS A 171 -11.21 -8.62 -5.23
CA HIS A 171 -12.61 -8.27 -5.49
C HIS A 171 -13.22 -9.02 -6.69
N ILE A 172 -12.47 -9.20 -7.78
CA ILE A 172 -12.94 -9.96 -8.96
C ILE A 172 -13.18 -11.42 -8.58
N VAL A 173 -12.26 -12.05 -7.85
CA VAL A 173 -12.39 -13.45 -7.45
C VAL A 173 -13.52 -13.64 -6.45
N LEU A 174 -13.68 -12.76 -5.46
CA LEU A 174 -14.81 -12.76 -4.53
C LEU A 174 -16.14 -12.57 -5.25
N GLY A 175 -16.19 -11.67 -6.24
CA GLY A 175 -17.36 -11.44 -7.09
C GLY A 175 -17.72 -12.69 -7.90
N LEU A 176 -16.75 -13.32 -8.55
CA LEU A 176 -16.95 -14.58 -9.28
C LEU A 176 -17.45 -15.69 -8.37
N LEU A 177 -16.85 -15.87 -7.19
CA LEU A 177 -17.29 -16.88 -6.24
C LEU A 177 -18.73 -16.65 -5.79
N SER A 178 -19.13 -15.38 -5.60
CA SER A 178 -20.49 -15.03 -5.21
C SER A 178 -21.52 -15.39 -6.28
N ILE A 179 -21.21 -15.20 -7.58
CA ILE A 179 -22.07 -15.60 -8.70
C ILE A 179 -22.25 -17.13 -8.74
N TYR A 180 -21.16 -17.88 -8.56
CA TYR A 180 -21.26 -19.34 -8.48
C TYR A 180 -22.03 -19.81 -7.24
N LEU A 181 -21.91 -19.09 -6.13
CA LEU A 181 -22.66 -19.40 -4.92
C LEU A 181 -24.17 -19.14 -5.13
N GLU A 182 -24.53 -18.04 -5.79
CA GLU A 182 -25.92 -17.75 -6.19
C GLU A 182 -26.50 -18.87 -7.06
N ALA A 183 -25.76 -19.32 -8.08
CA ALA A 183 -26.18 -20.45 -8.92
C ALA A 183 -26.29 -21.76 -8.13
N ALA A 184 -25.40 -21.99 -7.16
CA ALA A 184 -25.38 -23.19 -6.33
C ALA A 184 -26.58 -23.26 -5.36
N ILE A 185 -27.17 -22.11 -4.97
CA ILE A 185 -28.39 -22.07 -4.13
C ILE A 185 -29.52 -22.86 -4.76
N PHE A 186 -29.66 -22.80 -6.08
CA PHE A 186 -30.74 -23.47 -6.81
C PHE A 186 -30.46 -24.94 -7.13
N MET A 187 -29.24 -25.45 -6.86
CA MET A 187 -28.80 -26.75 -7.36
C MET A 187 -28.75 -27.83 -6.28
N SER A 188 -27.97 -27.63 -5.20
CA SER A 188 -27.91 -28.60 -4.10
C SER A 188 -27.39 -27.97 -2.79
N GLY A 189 -27.86 -28.48 -1.64
CA GLY A 189 -27.37 -28.02 -0.33
C GLY A 189 -25.88 -28.31 -0.09
N MET A 190 -25.35 -29.41 -0.64
CA MET A 190 -23.94 -29.76 -0.50
C MET A 190 -23.02 -28.84 -1.32
N SER A 191 -23.42 -28.40 -2.51
CA SER A 191 -22.64 -27.43 -3.28
C SER A 191 -22.52 -26.09 -2.55
N ILE A 192 -23.59 -25.63 -1.89
CA ILE A 192 -23.56 -24.38 -1.11
C ILE A 192 -22.56 -24.47 0.04
N LEU A 193 -22.55 -25.61 0.76
CA LEU A 193 -21.63 -25.81 1.88
C LEU A 193 -20.16 -25.75 1.42
N VAL A 194 -19.85 -26.40 0.31
CA VAL A 194 -18.48 -26.43 -0.23
C VAL A 194 -18.06 -25.04 -0.74
N LEU A 195 -18.91 -24.37 -1.53
CA LEU A 195 -18.58 -23.05 -2.07
C LEU A 195 -18.46 -21.98 -0.97
N SER A 196 -19.34 -22.01 0.04
CA SER A 196 -19.25 -21.09 1.17
C SER A 196 -17.98 -21.30 1.99
N ALA A 197 -17.54 -22.54 2.21
CA ALA A 197 -16.27 -22.83 2.87
C ALA A 197 -15.07 -22.28 2.09
N ILE A 198 -15.08 -22.42 0.75
CA ILE A 198 -14.04 -21.86 -0.12
C ILE A 198 -14.04 -20.32 -0.03
N GLN A 199 -15.21 -19.69 -0.04
CA GLN A 199 -15.32 -18.23 0.07
C GLN A 199 -14.75 -17.70 1.39
N ILE A 200 -15.07 -18.36 2.51
CA ILE A 200 -14.55 -17.97 3.84
C ILE A 200 -13.02 -18.13 3.88
N MET A 201 -12.49 -19.21 3.32
CA MET A 201 -11.03 -19.39 3.27
C MET A 201 -10.35 -18.33 2.40
N TYR A 202 -10.96 -17.96 1.28
CA TYR A 202 -10.43 -16.95 0.38
C TYR A 202 -10.48 -15.54 0.99
N THR A 203 -11.54 -15.18 1.72
CA THR A 203 -11.59 -13.88 2.41
C THR A 203 -10.51 -13.76 3.50
N ILE A 204 -10.27 -14.83 4.28
CA ILE A 204 -9.19 -14.86 5.28
C ILE A 204 -7.82 -14.68 4.59
N PHE A 205 -7.63 -15.32 3.45
CA PHE A 205 -6.40 -15.19 2.67
C PHE A 205 -6.18 -13.75 2.16
N GLU A 206 -7.23 -13.08 1.69
CA GLU A 206 -7.16 -11.68 1.27
C GLU A 206 -6.87 -10.72 2.41
N VAL A 207 -7.42 -10.94 3.61
CA VAL A 207 -7.04 -10.16 4.80
C VAL A 207 -5.52 -10.24 5.01
N GLY A 208 -4.94 -11.44 4.89
CA GLY A 208 -3.50 -11.64 4.99
C GLY A 208 -2.70 -10.87 3.93
N ILE A 209 -3.10 -10.96 2.65
CA ILE A 209 -2.45 -10.24 1.56
C ILE A 209 -2.52 -8.72 1.78
N SER A 210 -3.67 -8.21 2.21
CA SER A 210 -3.90 -6.78 2.40
C SER A 210 -2.92 -6.14 3.42
N LEU A 211 -2.60 -6.88 4.49
CA LEU A 211 -1.67 -6.46 5.53
C LEU A 211 -0.22 -6.56 5.06
N ILE A 212 0.14 -7.66 4.39
CA ILE A 212 1.49 -7.86 3.83
C ILE A 212 1.80 -6.78 2.78
N GLN A 213 0.82 -6.40 1.96
CA GLN A 213 1.02 -5.40 0.93
C GLN A 213 1.32 -4.01 1.49
N ALA A 214 0.66 -3.62 2.58
CA ALA A 214 0.98 -2.38 3.29
C ALA A 214 2.40 -2.41 3.89
N TYR A 215 2.81 -3.56 4.44
CA TYR A 215 4.16 -3.75 4.97
C TYR A 215 5.24 -3.64 3.90
N ILE A 216 5.07 -4.33 2.77
CA ILE A 216 6.00 -4.27 1.65
C ILE A 216 6.12 -2.84 1.12
N PHE A 217 5.01 -2.09 1.07
CA PHE A 217 5.03 -0.68 0.66
C PHE A 217 5.96 0.16 1.54
N CYS A 218 5.83 0.07 2.86
CA CYS A 218 6.70 0.79 3.77
C CYS A 218 8.14 0.29 3.73
N LEU A 219 8.36 -1.02 3.58
CA LEU A 219 9.69 -1.63 3.45
C LEU A 219 10.47 -1.10 2.26
N LEU A 220 9.84 -1.02 1.08
CA LEU A 220 10.50 -0.45 -0.09
C LEU A 220 10.82 1.03 0.09
N LEU A 221 9.95 1.79 0.79
CA LEU A 221 10.20 3.20 1.06
C LEU A 221 11.38 3.41 2.02
N THR A 222 11.50 2.59 3.07
CA THR A 222 12.67 2.64 3.98
C THR A 222 13.96 2.20 3.30
N LEU A 223 13.91 1.15 2.49
CA LEU A 223 15.08 0.71 1.73
C LEU A 223 15.52 1.80 0.73
N TYR A 224 14.59 2.53 0.14
CA TYR A 224 14.94 3.65 -0.73
C TYR A 224 15.53 4.83 0.05
N SER A 225 15.12 5.04 1.30
CA SER A 225 15.82 6.00 2.15
C SER A 225 17.26 5.56 2.46
N ASP A 226 17.56 4.26 2.49
CA ASP A 226 18.95 3.76 2.60
C ASP A 226 19.82 4.08 1.38
N ASP A 227 19.24 4.04 0.19
CA ASP A 227 19.90 4.48 -1.04
C ASP A 227 20.19 6.00 -1.03
N HIS A 228 19.60 6.76 -0.09
CA HIS A 228 19.88 8.19 0.07
C HIS A 228 21.31 8.37 0.61
N PRO A 229 22.18 9.12 -0.09
CA PRO A 229 23.52 9.36 0.38
C PRO A 229 23.48 10.22 1.65
N HIS A 230 23.96 9.64 2.75
CA HIS A 230 24.23 10.42 3.95
C HIS A 230 25.23 11.54 3.66
N PHE A 231 25.00 12.64 4.38
CA PHE A 231 25.93 13.75 4.52
C PHE A 231 27.17 13.24 5.28
N ASP A 232 28.07 12.51 4.60
CA ASP A 232 29.41 12.31 5.13
C ASP A 232 30.09 13.68 5.07
N ILE A 233 30.06 14.39 6.19
CA ILE A 233 30.75 15.67 6.42
C ILE A 233 32.28 15.48 6.46
N PHE A 234 32.80 14.26 6.28
CA PHE A 234 34.22 13.98 6.26
C PHE A 234 34.62 13.16 5.03
N ASN A 235 34.88 13.87 3.93
CA ASN A 235 36.09 13.75 3.11
C ASN A 235 36.09 14.80 1.99
#